data_AF-A0AAV4PA70-F1
#
_entry.id   AF-A0AAV4PA70-F1
#
_cell.length_a   1.000
_cell.length_b   1.000
_cell.length_c   1.000
_cell.angle_alpha   90.00
_cell.angle_beta   90.00
_cell.angle_gamma   90.00
#
_symmetry.space_group_name_H-M   'P 1'
#
loop_
_entity.id
_entity.type
_entity.pdbx_description
1 polymer ?
#
loop_
_entity_poly.entity_id
_entity_poly.type
_entity_poly.pdbx_seq_one_letter_code
_entity_poly.pdbx_strand_id
1 'polypeptide(L)'
;MAAAVLDFEGFQISAGSFIIKELAVCAVHDDNFCDRWLFKPPHPFELLEPRKKQNYLWLTKHLHKIKWDDGELPYEYLRRVLTIIMEMFPYICVKGLEKKKFLEFLTSKEILNLDDYDFPKVNDLPPLNVLCPFQHGRNFNHCAVYKAKVFIKFLETI
;
A
#
# COMPACT_ATOMS: atom_id res chain seq x y z
N MET A 1 22.33 3.91 3.86
CA MET A 1 21.49 4.62 2.86
C MET A 1 20.06 4.56 3.36
N ALA A 2 19.32 5.67 3.35
CA ALA A 2 17.92 5.65 3.77
C ALA A 2 17.07 5.00 2.66
N ALA A 3 16.54 3.82 2.92
CA ALA A 3 15.61 3.14 2.03
C ALA A 3 14.29 2.92 2.77
N ALA A 4 13.20 2.76 2.05
CA ALA A 4 11.92 2.40 2.65
C ALA A 4 11.17 1.40 1.79
N VAL A 5 10.37 0.56 2.44
CA VAL A 5 9.36 -0.26 1.78
C VAL A 5 8.04 0.50 1.80
N LEU A 6 7.45 0.64 0.62
CA LEU A 6 6.13 1.22 0.42
C LEU A 6 5.16 0.14 -0.06
N ASP A 7 3.98 0.09 0.54
CA ASP A 7 2.88 -0.74 0.07
C ASP A 7 1.57 0.08 0.10
N PHE A 8 0.60 -0.31 -0.71
CA PHE A 8 -0.74 0.24 -0.69
C PHE A 8 -1.82 -0.84 -0.90
N GLU A 9 -3.01 -0.59 -0.37
CA GLU A 9 -4.24 -1.34 -0.62
C GLU A 9 -5.32 -0.40 -1.16
N GLY A 10 -6.25 -0.95 -1.93
CA GLY A 10 -7.34 -0.17 -2.52
C GLY A 10 -8.01 -0.86 -3.69
N PHE A 11 -8.61 -0.07 -4.56
CA PHE A 11 -9.48 -0.57 -5.63
C PHE A 11 -8.80 -0.44 -6.99
N GLN A 12 -8.73 -1.52 -7.75
CA GLN A 12 -8.23 -1.47 -9.12
C GLN A 12 -9.30 -0.86 -10.05
N ILE A 13 -8.93 0.16 -10.83
CA ILE A 13 -9.80 0.79 -11.83
C ILE A 13 -9.72 0.03 -13.15
N SER A 14 -8.48 -0.28 -13.56
CA SER A 14 -8.10 -1.02 -14.76
C SER A 14 -6.73 -1.66 -14.52
N ALA A 15 -6.27 -2.49 -15.46
CA ALA A 15 -4.91 -3.04 -15.41
C ALA A 15 -3.88 -1.91 -15.18
N GLY A 16 -3.07 -2.04 -14.13
CA GLY A 16 -2.06 -1.04 -13.74
C GLY A 16 -2.57 0.32 -13.22
N SER A 17 -3.86 0.49 -12.92
CA SER A 17 -4.41 1.74 -12.36
C SER A 17 -5.27 1.49 -11.12
N PHE A 18 -5.02 2.27 -10.06
CA PHE A 18 -5.59 2.03 -8.74
C PHE A 18 -6.15 3.30 -8.10
N ILE A 19 -7.12 3.09 -7.21
CA ILE A 19 -7.54 4.05 -6.19
C ILE A 19 -6.89 3.58 -4.90
N ILE A 20 -5.86 4.30 -4.45
CA ILE A 20 -5.14 3.98 -3.21
C ILE A 20 -6.01 4.39 -2.02
N LYS A 21 -6.39 3.42 -1.19
CA LYS A 21 -7.21 3.65 0.01
C LYS A 21 -6.40 3.61 1.28
N GLU A 22 -5.45 2.68 1.37
CA GLU A 22 -4.48 2.58 2.46
C GLU A 22 -3.08 2.64 1.84
N LEU A 23 -2.22 3.50 2.37
CA LEU A 23 -0.82 3.62 2.00
C LEU A 23 0.02 3.47 3.25
N ALA A 24 1.13 2.74 3.17
CA ALA A 24 2.10 2.62 4.25
C ALA A 24 3.52 2.73 3.70
N VAL A 25 4.38 3.38 4.47
CA VAL A 25 5.82 3.43 4.22
C VAL A 25 6.54 3.14 5.52
N CYS A 26 7.45 2.17 5.52
CA CYS A 26 8.31 1.89 6.65
C CYS A 26 9.78 1.98 6.22
N ALA A 27 10.63 2.61 7.03
CA ALA A 27 12.05 2.74 6.72
C ALA A 27 12.80 1.43 6.97
N VAL A 28 13.86 1.19 6.18
CA VAL A 28 14.80 0.08 6.37
C VAL A 28 15.80 0.47 7.45
N HIS A 29 16.04 -0.41 8.42
CA HIS A 29 16.94 -0.20 9.56
C HIS A 29 16.52 0.94 10.52
N ASP A 30 15.25 1.35 10.49
CA ASP A 30 14.64 2.20 11.50
C ASP A 30 13.26 1.65 11.85
N ASP A 31 13.23 0.77 12.86
CA ASP A 31 12.04 0.10 13.37
C ASP A 31 10.93 1.08 13.84
N ASN A 32 11.30 2.33 14.14
CA ASN A 32 10.35 3.32 14.64
C ASN A 32 9.67 4.12 13.53
N PHE A 33 10.28 4.19 12.35
CA PHE A 33 9.69 4.93 11.24
C PHE A 33 8.77 4.02 10.42
N CYS A 34 7.48 4.08 10.71
CA CYS A 34 6.47 3.58 9.79
C CYS A 34 5.19 4.44 9.80
N ASP A 35 5.02 5.21 8.72
CA ASP A 35 3.88 6.07 8.52
C ASP A 35 2.82 5.41 7.64
N ARG A 36 1.59 5.88 7.81
CA ARG A 36 0.44 5.38 7.06
C ARG A 36 -0.57 6.49 6.78
N TRP A 37 -1.32 6.31 5.71
CA TRP A 37 -2.41 7.21 5.33
C TRP A 37 -3.62 6.41 4.88
N LEU A 38 -4.80 6.89 5.27
CA LEU A 38 -6.04 6.49 4.62
C LEU A 38 -6.66 7.63 3.84
N PHE A 39 -6.93 7.35 2.58
CA PHE A 39 -7.54 8.31 1.69
C PHE A 39 -9.05 8.07 1.59
N LYS A 40 -9.83 9.14 1.78
CA LYS A 40 -11.22 9.23 1.36
C LYS A 40 -11.34 8.96 -0.14
N PRO A 41 -12.48 8.48 -0.63
CA PRO A 41 -12.63 8.24 -2.06
C PRO A 41 -12.52 9.56 -2.85
N PRO A 42 -12.04 9.52 -4.11
CA PRO A 42 -11.94 10.71 -4.96
C PRO A 42 -13.30 11.24 -5.42
N HIS A 43 -14.35 10.42 -5.32
CA HIS A 43 -15.71 10.78 -5.68
C HIS A 43 -16.74 9.89 -4.94
N PRO A 44 -18.02 10.29 -4.88
CA PRO A 44 -19.07 9.48 -4.26
C PRO A 44 -19.21 8.08 -4.86
N PHE A 45 -19.63 7.10 -4.04
CA PHE A 45 -19.83 5.70 -4.47
C PHE A 45 -20.89 5.60 -5.58
N GLU A 46 -21.89 6.47 -5.53
CA GLU A 46 -23.04 6.52 -6.44
C GLU A 46 -22.61 6.75 -7.88
N LEU A 47 -21.49 7.45 -8.10
CA LEU A 47 -20.94 7.75 -9.43
C LEU A 47 -20.21 6.55 -10.07
N LEU A 48 -19.98 5.47 -9.32
CA LEU A 48 -19.39 4.25 -9.89
C LEU A 48 -20.40 3.51 -10.79
N GLU A 49 -19.86 2.94 -11.87
CA GLU A 49 -20.60 2.00 -12.71
C GLU A 49 -21.08 0.77 -11.91
N PRO A 50 -22.26 0.20 -12.20
CA PRO A 50 -22.81 -0.92 -11.46
C PRO A 50 -21.87 -2.13 -11.32
N ARG A 51 -21.12 -2.45 -12.38
CA ARG A 51 -20.13 -3.54 -12.35
C ARG A 51 -18.97 -3.25 -11.40
N LYS A 52 -18.49 -2.00 -11.36
CA LYS A 52 -17.43 -1.57 -10.43
C LYS A 52 -17.94 -1.62 -8.99
N LYS A 53 -19.16 -1.18 -8.73
CA LYS A 53 -19.80 -1.27 -7.40
C LYS A 53 -19.81 -2.70 -6.88
N GLN A 54 -20.27 -3.65 -7.68
CA GLN A 54 -20.28 -5.08 -7.29
C GLN A 54 -18.88 -5.60 -6.99
N ASN A 55 -17.91 -5.30 -7.86
CA ASN A 55 -16.51 -5.70 -7.65
C ASN A 55 -15.93 -5.11 -6.36
N TYR A 56 -16.13 -3.81 -6.11
CA TYR A 56 -15.57 -3.13 -4.95
C TYR A 56 -16.22 -3.56 -3.64
N LEU A 57 -17.52 -3.89 -3.66
CA LEU A 57 -18.19 -4.52 -2.53
C LEU A 57 -17.62 -5.91 -2.23
N TRP A 58 -17.32 -6.70 -3.26
CA TRP A 58 -16.67 -8.00 -3.10
C TRP A 58 -15.27 -7.86 -2.49
N LEU A 59 -14.44 -6.94 -3.01
CA LEU A 59 -13.10 -6.65 -2.49
C LEU A 59 -13.13 -6.18 -1.04
N THR A 60 -14.10 -5.30 -0.71
CA THR A 60 -14.34 -4.86 0.66
C THR A 60 -14.69 -6.05 1.55
N LYS A 61 -15.59 -6.94 1.11
CA LYS A 61 -16.05 -8.07 1.94
C LYS A 61 -15.00 -9.18 2.10
N HIS A 62 -14.19 -9.42 1.08
CA HIS A 62 -13.39 -10.65 0.98
C HIS A 62 -11.88 -10.44 0.89
N LEU A 63 -11.41 -9.24 0.53
CA LEU A 63 -9.99 -8.97 0.30
C LEU A 63 -9.39 -8.06 1.37
N HIS A 64 -9.59 -6.75 1.27
CA HIS A 64 -8.89 -5.75 2.09
C HIS A 64 -9.72 -5.13 3.21
N LYS A 65 -11.03 -5.38 3.30
CA LYS A 65 -11.91 -4.87 4.38
C LYS A 65 -12.09 -3.35 4.50
N ILE A 66 -11.38 -2.57 3.69
CA ILE A 66 -11.58 -1.12 3.55
C ILE A 66 -12.84 -0.81 2.73
N LYS A 67 -13.81 -0.07 3.29
CA LYS A 67 -15.00 0.39 2.56
C LYS A 67 -14.66 1.55 1.62
N TRP A 68 -15.53 1.80 0.65
CA TRP A 68 -15.36 2.91 -0.29
C TRP A 68 -15.27 4.27 0.42
N ASP A 69 -16.16 4.54 1.35
CA ASP A 69 -16.26 5.83 2.06
C ASP A 69 -15.31 5.96 3.25
N ASP A 70 -14.58 4.89 3.60
CA ASP A 70 -13.58 4.94 4.67
C ASP A 70 -12.44 5.89 4.29
N GLY A 71 -11.84 6.54 5.29
CA GLY A 71 -10.64 7.34 5.11
C GLY A 71 -10.69 8.67 5.84
N GLU A 72 -9.51 9.18 6.17
CA GLU A 72 -9.34 10.36 7.00
C GLU A 72 -8.90 11.56 6.15
N LEU A 73 -8.01 11.30 5.18
CA LEU A 73 -7.37 12.31 4.36
C LEU A 73 -8.09 12.45 3.00
N PRO A 74 -8.41 13.65 2.51
CA PRO A 74 -8.94 13.83 1.15
C PRO A 74 -7.99 13.26 0.08
N TYR A 75 -8.55 12.67 -0.98
CA TYR A 75 -7.77 11.96 -2.01
C TYR A 75 -6.78 12.87 -2.76
N GLU A 76 -7.08 14.16 -2.87
CA GLU A 76 -6.22 15.17 -3.50
C GLU A 76 -4.83 15.28 -2.83
N TYR A 77 -4.70 14.92 -1.56
CA TYR A 77 -3.42 14.92 -0.85
C TYR A 77 -2.51 13.74 -1.22
N LEU A 78 -3.01 12.72 -1.93
CA LEU A 78 -2.22 11.53 -2.27
C LEU A 78 -0.92 11.90 -2.99
N ARG A 79 -0.99 12.78 -4.00
CA ARG A 79 0.21 13.22 -4.73
C ARG A 79 1.22 13.91 -3.82
N ARG A 80 0.75 14.79 -2.92
CA ARG A 80 1.62 15.49 -1.98
C ARG A 80 2.29 14.53 -0.99
N VAL A 81 1.53 13.55 -0.47
CA VAL A 81 2.07 12.51 0.41
C VAL A 81 3.15 11.72 -0.31
N LEU A 82 2.88 11.25 -1.53
CA LEU A 82 3.88 10.54 -2.33
C LEU A 82 5.12 11.40 -2.59
N THR A 83 4.98 12.67 -2.96
CA THR A 83 6.12 13.58 -3.15
C THR A 83 7.00 13.65 -1.90
N ILE A 84 6.42 13.83 -0.72
CA ILE A 84 7.16 13.90 0.55
C ILE A 84 7.90 12.59 0.81
N ILE A 85 7.25 11.43 0.57
CA ILE A 85 7.90 10.12 0.74
C ILE A 85 9.10 9.98 -0.20
N MET A 86 8.94 10.35 -1.48
CA MET A 86 10.00 10.25 -2.49
C MET A 86 11.16 11.23 -2.26
N GLU A 87 10.92 12.34 -1.55
CA GLU A 87 11.97 13.28 -1.13
C GLU A 87 12.71 12.78 0.12
N MET A 88 11.99 12.13 1.02
CA MET A 88 12.53 11.61 2.29
C MET A 88 13.40 10.36 2.09
N PHE A 89 13.02 9.51 1.15
CA PHE A 89 13.70 8.24 0.89
C PHE A 89 14.25 8.19 -0.54
N PRO A 90 15.58 8.23 -0.73
CA PRO A 90 16.17 8.11 -2.06
C PRO A 90 15.93 6.74 -2.72
N TYR A 91 15.65 5.71 -1.93
CA TYR A 91 15.35 4.36 -2.43
C TYR A 91 14.01 3.89 -1.87
N ILE A 92 13.03 3.69 -2.76
CA ILE A 92 11.72 3.11 -2.42
C ILE A 92 11.62 1.71 -3.04
N CYS A 93 11.30 0.74 -2.19
CA CYS A 93 11.06 -0.65 -2.56
C CYS A 93 9.56 -0.96 -2.49
N VAL A 94 9.04 -1.67 -3.49
CA VAL A 94 7.64 -2.09 -3.57
C VAL A 94 7.58 -3.55 -4.01
N LYS A 95 6.63 -4.32 -3.47
CA LYS A 95 6.35 -5.68 -3.97
C LYS A 95 5.26 -5.64 -5.05
N GLY A 96 5.54 -6.22 -6.21
CA GLY A 96 4.58 -6.37 -7.30
C GLY A 96 4.78 -5.38 -8.43
N LEU A 97 4.98 -5.91 -9.64
CA LEU A 97 5.22 -5.13 -10.85
C LEU A 97 4.12 -4.10 -11.16
N GLU A 98 2.84 -4.43 -10.95
CA GLU A 98 1.74 -3.48 -11.21
C GLU A 98 1.79 -2.27 -10.28
N LYS A 99 2.14 -2.49 -9.00
CA LYS A 99 2.26 -1.41 -8.02
C LYS A 99 3.43 -0.51 -8.31
N LYS A 100 4.59 -1.10 -8.65
CA LYS A 100 5.76 -0.37 -9.14
C LYS A 100 5.37 0.56 -10.28
N LYS A 101 4.85 -0.01 -11.39
CA LYS A 101 4.51 0.77 -12.60
C LYS A 101 3.53 1.90 -12.29
N PHE A 102 2.54 1.64 -11.45
CA PHE A 102 1.55 2.65 -11.07
C PHE A 102 2.17 3.80 -10.27
N LEU A 103 3.03 3.50 -9.30
CA LEU A 103 3.70 4.53 -8.49
C LEU A 103 4.74 5.31 -9.29
N GLU A 104 5.50 4.65 -10.18
CA GLU A 104 6.42 5.31 -11.10
C GLU A 104 5.66 6.28 -12.01
N PHE A 105 4.50 5.87 -12.53
CA PHE A 105 3.62 6.74 -13.31
C PHE A 105 3.14 7.96 -12.50
N LEU A 106 2.74 7.77 -11.23
CA LEU A 106 2.24 8.85 -10.40
C LEU A 106 3.31 9.84 -9.95
N THR A 107 4.53 9.37 -9.74
CA THR A 107 5.61 10.15 -9.10
C THR A 107 6.73 10.56 -10.04
N SER A 108 6.83 9.93 -11.21
CA SER A 108 7.96 10.09 -12.14
C SER A 108 9.31 9.80 -11.48
N LYS A 109 9.33 8.88 -10.50
CA LYS A 109 10.52 8.41 -9.79
C LYS A 109 10.72 6.93 -10.06
N GLU A 110 11.98 6.49 -10.05
CA GLU A 110 12.34 5.08 -10.14
C GLU A 110 11.99 4.35 -8.84
N ILE A 111 11.39 3.15 -8.96
CA ILE A 111 11.01 2.33 -7.82
C ILE A 111 11.60 0.92 -7.97
N LEU A 112 12.22 0.43 -6.90
CA LEU A 112 12.77 -0.91 -6.85
C LEU A 112 11.64 -1.92 -6.65
N ASN A 113 11.58 -2.94 -7.52
CA ASN A 113 10.63 -4.03 -7.37
C ASN A 113 11.28 -5.16 -6.57
N LEU A 114 10.68 -5.51 -5.44
CA LEU A 114 11.15 -6.62 -4.62
C LEU A 114 11.03 -7.97 -5.35
N ASP A 115 10.14 -8.11 -6.34
CA ASP A 115 10.08 -9.35 -7.15
C ASP A 115 11.35 -9.57 -7.98
N ASP A 116 12.08 -8.51 -8.34
CA ASP A 116 13.31 -8.61 -9.15
C ASP A 116 14.47 -9.26 -8.35
N TYR A 117 14.28 -9.42 -7.03
CA TYR A 117 15.23 -10.01 -6.09
C TYR A 117 14.68 -11.29 -5.43
N ASP A 118 13.70 -11.95 -6.08
CA ASP A 118 13.10 -13.21 -5.61
C ASP A 118 12.48 -13.13 -4.20
N PHE A 119 11.97 -11.95 -3.81
CA PHE A 119 11.34 -11.81 -2.50
C PHE A 119 10.11 -12.73 -2.37
N PRO A 120 9.98 -13.45 -1.24
CA PRO A 120 8.84 -14.34 -0.99
C PRO A 120 7.52 -13.55 -0.92
N LYS A 121 6.39 -14.24 -1.03
CA LYS A 121 5.09 -13.60 -0.79
C LYS A 121 4.91 -13.38 0.70
N VAL A 122 4.05 -12.44 1.07
CA VAL A 122 3.75 -12.16 2.48
C VAL A 122 3.27 -13.39 3.24
N ASN A 123 2.59 -14.33 2.56
CA ASN A 123 2.09 -15.58 3.14
C ASN A 123 3.19 -16.60 3.45
N ASP A 124 4.35 -16.46 2.79
CA ASP A 124 5.48 -17.38 2.93
C ASP A 124 6.47 -16.90 4.02
N LEU A 125 6.23 -15.69 4.56
CA LEU A 125 7.06 -15.06 5.58
C LEU A 125 6.51 -15.31 6.99
N PRO A 126 7.38 -15.34 8.03
CA PRO A 126 6.94 -15.45 9.40
C PRO A 126 5.93 -14.34 9.77
N PRO A 127 4.81 -14.69 10.42
CA PRO A 127 3.80 -13.69 10.78
C PRO A 127 4.36 -12.70 11.79
N LEU A 128 4.06 -11.41 11.58
CA LEU A 128 4.45 -10.34 12.49
C LEU A 128 3.23 -9.80 13.24
N ASN A 129 3.33 -9.59 14.55
CA ASN A 129 2.24 -9.00 15.32
C ASN A 129 2.14 -7.49 15.04
N VAL A 130 1.49 -7.13 13.93
CA VAL A 130 1.27 -5.74 13.53
C VAL A 130 -0.09 -5.29 14.03
N LEU A 131 -0.08 -4.26 14.86
CA LEU A 131 -1.29 -3.51 15.18
C LEU A 131 -1.59 -2.56 14.01
N CYS A 132 -2.50 -2.99 13.13
CA CYS A 132 -3.08 -2.09 12.15
C CYS A 132 -4.17 -1.25 12.85
N PRO A 133 -4.11 0.09 12.76
CA PRO A 133 -5.12 0.94 13.42
C PRO A 133 -6.55 0.77 12.91
N PHE A 134 -6.76 0.11 11.77
CA PHE A 134 -8.08 -0.27 11.26
C PHE A 134 -8.62 -1.56 11.87
N GLN A 135 -7.95 -2.08 12.90
CA GLN A 135 -8.33 -3.31 13.60
C GLN A 135 -8.49 -4.47 12.63
N HIS A 136 -7.77 -4.44 11.49
CA HIS A 136 -7.55 -5.65 10.73
C HIS A 136 -7.04 -6.72 11.70
N GLY A 137 -7.63 -7.90 11.63
CA GLY A 137 -7.24 -9.02 12.49
C GLY A 137 -5.73 -9.25 12.41
N ARG A 138 -5.15 -9.87 13.46
CA ARG A 138 -3.72 -10.20 13.46
C ARG A 138 -3.36 -10.96 12.17
N ASN A 139 -2.22 -10.60 11.57
CA ASN A 139 -1.71 -11.23 10.34
C ASN A 139 -2.64 -11.09 9.13
N PHE A 140 -3.28 -9.94 8.98
CA PHE A 140 -4.12 -9.68 7.81
C PHE A 140 -3.27 -9.28 6.60
N ASN A 141 -3.14 -10.21 5.66
CA ASN A 141 -2.23 -10.09 4.51
C ASN A 141 -2.67 -9.04 3.47
N HIS A 142 -3.89 -8.51 3.58
CA HIS A 142 -4.41 -7.41 2.77
C HIS A 142 -4.44 -6.09 3.55
N CYS A 143 -3.35 -5.81 4.26
CA CYS A 143 -3.08 -4.53 4.90
C CYS A 143 -1.72 -4.02 4.45
N ALA A 144 -1.68 -2.76 3.98
CA ALA A 144 -0.46 -2.12 3.52
C ALA A 144 0.59 -2.03 4.64
N VAL A 145 0.17 -1.66 5.86
CA VAL A 145 1.05 -1.57 7.04
C VAL A 145 1.65 -2.93 7.37
N TYR A 146 0.84 -3.98 7.37
CA TYR A 146 1.31 -5.34 7.66
C TYR A 146 2.37 -5.78 6.64
N LYS A 147 2.07 -5.63 5.35
CA LYS A 147 2.99 -6.02 4.28
C LYS A 147 4.28 -5.23 4.30
N ALA A 148 4.22 -3.91 4.44
CA ALA A 148 5.41 -3.07 4.53
C ALA A 148 6.32 -3.53 5.69
N LYS A 149 5.76 -3.76 6.89
CA LYS A 149 6.52 -4.24 8.04
C LYS A 149 7.10 -5.64 7.85
N VAL A 150 6.35 -6.56 7.26
CA VAL A 150 6.82 -7.93 6.98
C VAL A 150 8.00 -7.91 6.00
N PHE A 151 7.93 -7.10 4.94
CA PHE A 151 9.04 -6.98 3.99
C PHE A 151 10.26 -6.25 4.55
N ILE A 152 10.07 -5.21 5.37
CA ILE A 152 11.18 -4.61 6.13
C ILE A 152 11.85 -5.67 7.00
N LYS A 153 11.05 -6.47 7.73
CA LYS A 153 11.64 -7.47 8.61
C LYS A 153 12.45 -8.50 7.86
N PHE A 154 12.00 -8.90 6.68
CA PHE A 154 12.75 -9.80 5.81
C PHE A 154 14.01 -9.15 5.22
N LEU A 155 13.96 -7.87 4.82
CA LEU A 155 15.14 -7.11 4.37
C LEU A 155 16.24 -7.04 5.43
N GLU A 156 15.87 -7.02 6.72
CA GLU A 156 16.85 -7.04 7.81
C GLU A 156 17.49 -8.41 8.06
N THR A 157 16.95 -9.48 7.47
CA THR A 157 17.48 -10.85 7.64
C THR A 157 18.48 -11.26 6.56
N ILE A 158 18.65 -10.43 5.53
CA ILE A 158 19.57 -10.65 4.40
C ILE A 158 20.71 -9.66 4.42
#